data_AF-A0A7I8MN18-F1
#
_entry.id   AF-A0A7I8MN18-F1
#
_cell.length_a   1.000
_cell.length_b   1.000
_cell.length_c   1.000
_cell.angle_alpha   90.00
_cell.angle_beta   90.00
_cell.angle_gamma   90.00
#
_symmetry.space_group_name_H-M   'P 1'
#
loop_
_entity.id
_entity.type
_entity.pdbx_description
1 polymer ?
#
loop_
_entity_poly.entity_id
_entity_poly.type
_entity_poly.pdbx_seq_one_letter_code
_entity_poly.pdbx_strand_id
1 'polypeptide(L)'
;MTNIEEDKTRVITSQRDPGRKYSEETRVADWYRDLKQQLTSLGPYLKAGRIVTFQNIAPEEKAFFEEMVGIIRVPEAVCAVFIPPSIVQQAMWPGAGERQSDETTGLYSISPDAGAVAAQRCGSSSTIVNALFTFPPLTPGVDVYEEGRLLAGYAFKDHRECASGLSDILNTYLT
;
A
#
# COMPACT_ATOMS: atom_id res chain seq x y z
N MET A 1 -31.29 -8.93 -54.97
CA MET A 1 -30.84 -7.66 -54.39
C MET A 1 -30.48 -7.92 -52.95
N THR A 2 -29.18 -8.05 -52.74
CA THR A 2 -28.41 -8.16 -51.49
C THR A 2 -28.59 -6.90 -50.65
N ASN A 3 -28.46 -7.03 -49.31
CA ASN A 3 -28.00 -6.04 -48.31
C ASN A 3 -28.66 -6.35 -46.95
N ILE A 4 -28.02 -6.34 -45.77
CA ILE A 4 -26.67 -5.97 -45.31
C ILE A 4 -26.42 -6.80 -44.04
N GLU A 5 -25.24 -7.40 -43.95
CA GLU A 5 -24.67 -7.96 -42.73
C GLU A 5 -23.90 -6.82 -42.04
N GLU A 6 -24.32 -6.40 -40.84
CA GLU A 6 -23.50 -5.55 -39.97
C GLU A 6 -23.23 -6.30 -38.67
N ASP A 7 -22.04 -6.90 -38.65
CA ASP A 7 -21.35 -7.41 -37.47
C ASP A 7 -21.05 -6.24 -36.52
N LYS A 8 -21.79 -6.17 -35.41
CA LYS A 8 -21.57 -5.18 -34.35
C LYS A 8 -20.67 -5.78 -33.29
N THR A 9 -19.39 -5.43 -33.41
CA THR A 9 -18.37 -5.26 -32.36
C THR A 9 -18.94 -5.33 -30.94
N ARG A 10 -18.68 -6.45 -30.25
CA ARG A 10 -18.86 -6.57 -28.80
C ARG A 10 -17.84 -5.69 -28.09
N VAL A 11 -18.24 -4.46 -27.78
CA VAL A 11 -17.59 -3.66 -26.75
C VAL A 11 -17.85 -4.37 -25.42
N ILE A 12 -16.82 -4.97 -24.83
CA ILE A 12 -16.88 -5.45 -23.44
C ILE A 12 -16.80 -4.21 -22.55
N THR A 13 -17.93 -3.54 -22.37
CA THR A 13 -18.10 -2.56 -21.30
C THR A 13 -18.29 -3.35 -20.02
N SER A 14 -17.27 -3.36 -19.16
CA SER A 14 -17.39 -3.77 -17.76
C SER A 14 -18.38 -2.83 -17.06
N GLN A 15 -19.68 -3.14 -17.17
CA GLN A 15 -20.73 -2.51 -16.37
C GLN A 15 -20.47 -2.86 -14.90
N ARG A 16 -19.92 -1.90 -14.15
CA ARG A 16 -19.94 -1.95 -12.68
C ARG A 16 -21.40 -1.81 -12.25
N ASP A 17 -21.92 -2.87 -11.65
CA ASP A 17 -23.25 -2.87 -11.03
C ASP A 17 -23.23 -1.97 -9.78
N PRO A 18 -23.97 -0.84 -9.77
CA PRO A 18 -23.92 0.14 -8.68
C PRO A 18 -24.60 -0.34 -7.39
N GLY A 19 -25.14 -1.56 -7.35
CA GLY A 19 -25.84 -2.13 -6.18
C GLY A 19 -25.08 -3.18 -5.37
N ARG A 20 -23.88 -3.61 -5.78
CA ARG A 20 -23.17 -4.69 -5.09
C ARG A 20 -22.51 -4.16 -3.80
N LYS A 21 -23.06 -4.51 -2.63
CA LYS A 21 -22.33 -4.38 -1.36
C LYS A 21 -21.03 -5.18 -1.48
N TYR A 22 -19.90 -4.49 -1.57
CA TYR A 22 -18.60 -5.12 -1.49
C TYR A 22 -18.45 -5.72 -0.09
N SER A 23 -18.25 -7.04 -0.01
CA SER A 23 -17.91 -7.66 1.27
C SER A 23 -16.54 -7.16 1.71
N GLU A 24 -16.32 -7.10 3.03
CA GLU A 24 -15.02 -6.75 3.60
C GLU A 24 -13.91 -7.68 3.07
N GLU A 25 -14.20 -8.97 2.93
CA GLU A 25 -13.32 -9.96 2.31
C GLU A 25 -12.91 -9.58 0.87
N THR A 26 -13.86 -9.08 0.07
CA THR A 26 -13.55 -8.64 -1.30
C THR A 26 -12.65 -7.42 -1.27
N ARG A 27 -12.90 -6.47 -0.36
CA ARG A 27 -12.07 -5.27 -0.20
C ARG A 27 -10.65 -5.62 0.25
N VAL A 28 -10.50 -6.54 1.19
CA VAL A 28 -9.19 -7.02 1.67
C VAL A 28 -8.44 -7.76 0.57
N ALA A 29 -9.12 -8.61 -0.20
CA ALA A 29 -8.50 -9.34 -1.30
C ALA A 29 -8.05 -8.39 -2.43
N ASP A 30 -8.88 -7.41 -2.78
CA ASP A 30 -8.53 -6.36 -3.75
C ASP A 30 -7.34 -5.54 -3.26
N TRP A 31 -7.34 -5.17 -1.98
CA TRP A 31 -6.26 -4.44 -1.34
C TRP A 31 -4.92 -5.18 -1.39
N TYR A 32 -4.92 -6.45 -0.97
CA TYR A 32 -3.74 -7.31 -1.04
C TYR A 32 -3.20 -7.42 -2.47
N ARG A 33 -4.08 -7.58 -3.46
CA ARG A 33 -3.68 -7.67 -4.88
C ARG A 33 -2.96 -6.40 -5.33
N ASP A 34 -3.46 -5.23 -4.94
CA ASP A 34 -2.86 -3.95 -5.32
C ASP A 34 -1.48 -3.77 -4.66
N LEU A 35 -1.34 -4.08 -3.37
CA LEU A 35 -0.05 -4.07 -2.66
C LEU A 35 0.96 -5.03 -3.30
N LYS A 36 0.52 -6.25 -3.63
CA LYS A 36 1.33 -7.27 -4.29
C LYS A 36 1.84 -6.79 -5.65
N GLN A 37 0.98 -6.15 -6.44
CA GLN A 37 1.36 -5.59 -7.74
C GLN A 37 2.41 -4.49 -7.60
N GLN A 38 2.26 -3.60 -6.62
CA GLN A 38 3.23 -2.53 -6.36
C GLN A 38 4.59 -3.07 -5.92
N LEU A 39 4.62 -3.99 -4.94
CA LEU A 39 5.86 -4.63 -4.50
C LEU A 39 6.55 -5.41 -5.63
N THR A 40 5.77 -6.07 -6.49
CA THR A 40 6.30 -6.75 -7.68
C THR A 40 6.95 -5.75 -8.65
N SER A 41 6.30 -4.63 -8.93
CA SER A 41 6.84 -3.57 -9.80
C SER A 41 8.10 -2.92 -9.23
N LEU A 42 8.18 -2.81 -7.90
CA LEU A 42 9.34 -2.23 -7.21
C LEU A 42 10.48 -3.24 -7.01
N GLY A 43 10.23 -4.53 -7.27
CA GLY A 43 11.15 -5.65 -7.03
C GLY A 43 12.61 -5.39 -7.44
N PRO A 44 12.91 -4.85 -8.63
CA PRO A 44 14.28 -4.54 -9.05
C PRO A 44 15.04 -3.54 -8.16
N TYR A 45 14.33 -2.73 -7.38
CA TYR A 45 14.89 -1.70 -6.50
C TYR A 45 14.96 -2.11 -5.04
N LEU A 46 14.16 -3.12 -4.64
CA LEU A 46 14.12 -3.61 -3.26
C LEU A 46 15.45 -4.28 -2.89
N LYS A 47 15.84 -4.13 -1.63
CA LYS A 47 17.07 -4.72 -1.09
C LYS A 47 16.75 -5.50 0.18
N ALA A 48 17.24 -6.73 0.20
CA ALA A 48 17.20 -7.61 1.36
C ALA A 48 17.76 -6.93 2.62
N GLY A 49 17.06 -7.06 3.75
CA GLY A 49 17.43 -6.49 5.04
C GLY A 49 17.33 -4.96 5.12
N ARG A 50 16.61 -4.30 4.20
CA ARG A 50 16.51 -2.84 4.15
C ARG A 50 15.11 -2.36 3.82
N ILE A 51 14.75 -1.21 4.39
CA ILE A 51 13.65 -0.38 3.88
C ILE A 51 14.25 0.60 2.88
N VAL A 52 13.81 0.53 1.63
CA VAL A 52 14.18 1.51 0.60
C VAL A 52 13.09 2.57 0.47
N THR A 53 13.41 3.73 -0.08
CA THR A 53 12.40 4.74 -0.44
C THR A 53 12.80 5.45 -1.73
N PHE A 54 11.94 6.35 -2.19
CA PHE A 54 12.10 7.12 -3.43
C PHE A 54 13.21 8.18 -3.27
N GLN A 55 13.89 8.52 -4.37
CA GLN A 55 15.02 9.45 -4.31
C GLN A 55 14.59 10.90 -4.09
N ASN A 56 13.47 11.31 -4.68
CA ASN A 56 12.96 12.67 -4.65
C ASN A 56 11.72 12.73 -3.77
N ILE A 57 11.92 12.89 -2.47
CA ILE A 57 10.86 13.01 -1.46
C ILE A 57 11.00 14.34 -0.72
N ALA A 58 9.93 14.84 -0.10
CA ALA A 58 9.97 16.11 0.61
C ALA A 58 10.95 16.03 1.81
N PRO A 59 11.60 17.13 2.20
CA PRO A 59 12.53 17.12 3.34
C PRO A 59 11.93 16.59 4.64
N GLU A 60 10.66 16.90 4.90
CA GLU A 60 9.92 16.46 6.09
C GLU A 60 9.66 14.94 6.04
N GLU A 61 9.29 14.41 4.88
CA GLU A 61 9.10 12.97 4.67
C GLU A 61 10.41 12.21 4.79
N LYS A 62 11.51 12.80 4.33
CA LYS A 62 12.85 12.24 4.50
C LYS A 62 13.24 12.18 5.97
N ALA A 63 13.02 13.26 6.73
CA ALA A 63 13.31 13.28 8.15
C ALA A 63 12.49 12.22 8.91
N PHE A 64 11.20 12.08 8.57
CA PHE A 64 10.35 11.04 9.13
C PHE A 64 10.84 9.63 8.77
N PHE A 65 11.14 9.38 7.50
CA PHE A 65 11.70 8.11 7.03
C PHE A 65 12.98 7.74 7.79
N GLU A 66 13.93 8.67 7.89
CA GLU A 66 15.20 8.47 8.59
C GLU A 66 14.99 8.17 10.08
N GLU A 67 14.04 8.81 10.73
CA GLU A 67 13.66 8.50 12.11
C GLU A 67 13.10 7.07 12.23
N MET A 68 12.13 6.71 11.38
CA MET A 68 11.46 5.40 11.45
C MET A 68 12.43 4.25 11.13
N VAL A 69 13.26 4.35 10.09
CA VAL A 69 14.24 3.30 9.77
C VAL A 69 15.36 3.19 10.80
N GLY A 70 15.60 4.23 11.60
CA GLY A 70 16.48 4.15 12.77
C GLY A 70 15.92 3.26 13.88
N ILE A 71 14.61 3.00 13.89
CA ILE A 71 13.92 2.17 14.88
C ILE A 71 13.66 0.76 14.33
N ILE A 72 13.23 0.66 13.07
CA ILE A 72 12.78 -0.59 12.48
C ILE A 72 13.97 -1.52 12.17
N ARG A 73 13.97 -2.71 12.77
CA ARG A 73 14.91 -3.79 12.43
C ARG A 73 14.31 -4.67 11.35
N VAL A 74 14.90 -4.64 10.16
CA VAL A 74 14.45 -5.46 9.01
C VAL A 74 15.26 -6.75 8.96
N PRO A 75 14.62 -7.94 9.02
CA PRO A 75 15.33 -9.21 8.86
C PRO A 75 15.99 -9.35 7.49
N GLU A 76 17.10 -10.09 7.39
CA GLU A 76 17.88 -10.22 6.15
C GLU A 76 17.07 -10.77 4.97
N ALA A 77 16.09 -11.65 5.23
CA ALA A 77 15.25 -12.22 4.18
C ALA A 77 14.13 -11.29 3.69
N VAL A 78 13.96 -10.10 4.30
CA VAL A 78 12.84 -9.19 4.04
C VAL A 78 13.23 -8.06 3.10
N CYS A 79 12.34 -7.77 2.16
CA CYS A 79 12.41 -6.66 1.23
C CYS A 79 11.26 -5.70 1.55
N ALA A 80 11.59 -4.44 1.83
CA ALA A 80 10.61 -3.45 2.25
C ALA A 80 10.79 -2.10 1.54
N VAL A 81 9.68 -1.38 1.36
CA VAL A 81 9.66 -0.02 0.83
C VAL A 81 8.85 0.89 1.74
N PHE A 82 9.39 2.08 2.00
CA PHE A 82 8.64 3.19 2.56
C PHE A 82 8.05 4.04 1.43
N ILE A 83 6.75 4.24 1.47
CA ILE A 83 5.98 5.02 0.51
C ILE A 83 5.58 6.34 1.19
N PRO A 84 6.16 7.49 0.78
CA PRO A 84 5.81 8.77 1.35
C PRO A 84 4.48 9.31 0.81
N PRO A 85 3.77 10.17 1.59
CA PRO A 85 2.51 10.79 1.17
C PRO A 85 2.59 11.55 -0.16
N SER A 86 3.73 12.15 -0.50
CA SER A 86 3.91 12.89 -1.76
C SER A 86 3.84 11.97 -2.99
N ILE A 87 4.40 10.76 -2.90
CA ILE A 87 4.39 9.78 -3.99
C ILE A 87 2.98 9.27 -4.24
N VAL A 88 2.23 9.06 -3.16
CA VAL A 88 0.82 8.74 -3.18
C VAL A 88 0.01 9.80 -3.91
N GLN A 89 0.18 11.06 -3.51
CA GLN A 89 -0.57 12.17 -4.08
C GLN A 89 -0.25 12.34 -5.56
N GLN A 90 1.01 12.18 -5.97
CA GLN A 90 1.43 12.21 -7.36
C GLN A 90 0.82 11.06 -8.18
N ALA A 91 0.75 9.86 -7.61
CA ALA A 91 0.15 8.70 -8.28
C ALA A 91 -1.37 8.85 -8.43
N MET A 92 -2.05 9.45 -7.44
CA MET A 92 -3.50 9.70 -7.48
C MET A 92 -3.89 10.91 -8.33
N TRP A 93 -3.03 11.93 -8.43
CA TRP A 93 -3.26 13.14 -9.22
C TRP A 93 -2.06 13.49 -10.12
N PRO A 94 -1.92 12.83 -11.28
CA PRO A 94 -0.93 13.23 -12.28
C PRO A 94 -1.30 14.61 -12.83
N GLY A 95 -0.64 15.68 -12.35
CA GLY A 95 -0.81 17.05 -12.82
C GLY A 95 -1.52 18.04 -11.88
N ALA A 96 -1.85 17.67 -10.63
CA ALA A 96 -2.50 18.59 -9.69
C ALA A 96 -1.48 19.51 -8.98
N GLY A 97 -1.05 20.57 -9.67
CA GLY A 97 -1.03 21.85 -8.99
C GLY A 97 -2.48 22.25 -8.72
N GLU A 98 -2.88 22.29 -7.46
CA GLU A 98 -4.19 22.81 -6.99
C GLU A 98 -5.44 22.09 -7.53
N ARG A 99 -5.91 21.06 -6.82
CA ARG A 99 -7.36 20.79 -6.62
C ARG A 99 -7.58 19.74 -5.54
N GLN A 100 -8.15 20.18 -4.41
CA GLN A 100 -8.87 19.29 -3.49
C GLN A 100 -10.18 18.86 -4.16
N SER A 101 -10.50 17.57 -4.12
CA SER A 101 -11.87 17.12 -4.37
C SER A 101 -12.22 15.90 -3.52
N ASP A 102 -13.45 15.97 -3.02
CA ASP A 102 -14.21 15.01 -2.25
C ASP A 102 -14.19 13.58 -2.79
N GLU A 103 -14.37 12.64 -1.85
CA GLU A 103 -14.64 11.21 -2.03
C GLU A 103 -13.61 10.42 -2.85
N THR A 104 -12.63 9.81 -2.16
CA THR A 104 -11.77 8.79 -2.78
C THR A 104 -11.64 7.58 -1.88
N THR A 105 -12.44 6.55 -2.14
CA THR A 105 -12.14 5.18 -1.69
C THR A 105 -11.03 4.63 -2.58
N GLY A 106 -9.80 4.79 -2.13
CA GLY A 106 -8.57 4.30 -2.74
C GLY A 106 -7.46 4.30 -1.70
N LEU A 107 -6.30 3.73 -2.05
CA LEU A 107 -5.12 3.36 -1.25
C LEU A 107 -4.68 4.36 -0.17
N TYR A 108 -5.09 5.62 -0.30
CA TYR A 108 -4.84 6.70 0.64
C TYR A 108 -6.01 7.68 0.66
N SER A 109 -7.22 7.20 0.97
CA SER A 109 -8.32 8.11 1.34
C SER A 109 -7.77 9.00 2.45
N ILE A 110 -7.69 10.31 2.17
CA ILE A 110 -6.79 11.27 2.83
C ILE A 110 -7.17 11.45 4.31
N SER A 111 -6.84 10.46 5.13
CA SER A 111 -6.43 10.75 6.49
C SER A 111 -4.99 11.23 6.38
N PRO A 112 -4.62 12.34 7.04
CA PRO A 112 -3.23 12.74 7.07
C PRO A 112 -2.44 11.57 7.67
N ASP A 113 -1.51 11.02 6.90
CA ASP A 113 -0.53 10.04 7.37
C ASP A 113 0.89 10.55 7.10
N ALA A 114 1.85 9.96 7.79
CA ALA A 114 3.28 10.25 7.63
C ALA A 114 3.94 9.29 6.62
N GLY A 115 3.16 8.45 5.94
CA GLY A 115 3.60 7.42 5.00
C GLY A 115 3.28 6.00 5.43
N ALA A 116 3.68 5.07 4.57
CA ALA A 116 3.43 3.63 4.74
C ALA A 116 4.72 2.81 4.55
N VAL A 117 4.79 1.64 5.18
CA VAL A 117 5.79 0.61 4.83
C VAL A 117 5.09 -0.63 4.31
N ALA A 118 5.44 -1.07 3.11
CA ALA A 118 5.04 -2.37 2.58
C ALA A 118 6.26 -3.30 2.55
N ALA A 119 6.10 -4.50 3.09
CA ALA A 119 7.17 -5.49 3.20
C ALA A 119 6.71 -6.90 2.85
N GLN A 120 7.63 -7.68 2.30
CA GLN A 120 7.45 -9.09 2.02
C GLN A 120 8.79 -9.82 2.15
N ARG A 121 8.78 -11.15 2.20
CA ARG A 121 9.99 -11.94 2.02
C ARG A 121 10.53 -11.72 0.61
N CYS A 122 11.81 -11.44 0.44
CA CYS A 122 12.40 -11.23 -0.88
C CYS A 122 12.12 -12.42 -1.81
N GLY A 123 11.56 -12.15 -2.99
CA GLY A 123 11.20 -13.19 -3.97
C GLY A 123 9.91 -13.96 -3.69
N SER A 124 9.21 -13.68 -2.58
CA SER A 124 7.87 -14.22 -2.29
C SER A 124 6.87 -13.09 -2.08
N SER A 125 5.63 -13.34 -2.48
CA SER A 125 4.51 -12.42 -2.33
C SER A 125 3.28 -13.12 -1.76
N SER A 126 3.49 -14.21 -1.00
CA SER A 126 2.42 -14.95 -0.31
C SER A 126 1.90 -14.17 0.90
N THR A 127 2.82 -13.50 1.59
CA THR A 127 2.56 -12.75 2.83
C THR A 127 3.08 -11.33 2.67
N ILE A 128 2.24 -10.36 2.99
CA ILE A 128 2.56 -8.93 2.92
C ILE A 128 2.27 -8.31 4.28
N VAL A 129 3.25 -7.59 4.81
CA VAL A 129 3.09 -6.74 5.99
C VAL A 129 2.99 -5.29 5.53
N ASN A 130 1.93 -4.60 5.92
CA ASN A 130 1.69 -3.19 5.58
C ASN A 130 1.53 -2.37 6.86
N ALA A 131 2.44 -1.43 7.09
CA ALA A 131 2.36 -0.47 8.18
C ALA A 131 1.87 0.89 7.68
N LEU A 132 0.95 1.52 8.40
CA LEU A 132 0.46 2.87 8.15
C LEU A 132 0.76 3.77 9.34
N PHE A 133 1.45 4.88 9.10
CA PHE A 133 1.80 5.87 10.12
C PHE A 133 0.79 7.02 10.12
N THR A 134 -0.47 6.73 10.44
CA THR A 134 -1.56 7.73 10.41
C THR A 134 -1.45 8.76 11.52
N PHE A 135 -1.95 9.98 11.30
CA PHE A 135 -2.16 10.98 12.36
C PHE A 135 -3.56 10.86 12.98
N PRO A 136 -3.78 11.42 14.19
CA PRO A 136 -5.11 11.50 14.79
C PRO A 136 -6.16 12.12 13.85
N PRO A 137 -7.41 11.64 13.87
CA PRO A 137 -7.99 10.73 14.87
C PRO A 137 -7.73 9.24 14.62
N LEU A 138 -7.01 8.87 13.55
CA LEU A 138 -6.64 7.48 13.29
C LEU A 138 -5.42 7.08 14.12
N THR A 139 -5.31 5.79 14.40
CA THR A 139 -4.17 5.21 15.11
C THR A 139 -3.23 4.52 14.13
N PRO A 140 -1.91 4.73 14.23
CA PRO A 140 -0.93 3.98 13.46
C PRO A 140 -1.15 2.48 13.63
N GLY A 141 -0.92 1.71 12.56
CA GLY A 141 -1.22 0.29 12.58
C GLY A 141 -0.42 -0.51 11.59
N VAL A 142 -0.44 -1.82 11.78
CA VAL A 142 0.18 -2.80 10.89
C VAL A 142 -0.83 -3.89 10.57
N ASP A 143 -1.06 -4.13 9.29
CA ASP A 143 -1.87 -5.22 8.79
C ASP A 143 -0.98 -6.29 8.16
N VAL A 144 -1.28 -7.56 8.45
CA VAL A 144 -0.62 -8.72 7.87
C VAL A 144 -1.61 -9.44 6.98
N TYR A 145 -1.26 -9.58 5.72
CA TYR A 145 -2.05 -10.30 4.72
C TYR A 145 -1.38 -11.59 4.32
N GLU A 146 -2.16 -12.62 4.10
CA GLU A 146 -1.72 -13.89 3.52
C GLU A 146 -2.73 -14.34 2.45
N GLU A 147 -2.25 -14.52 1.22
CA GLU A 147 -3.05 -15.00 0.08
C GLU A 147 -4.43 -14.32 -0.07
N GLY A 148 -4.46 -12.99 0.07
CA GLY A 148 -5.68 -12.18 -0.09
C GLY A 148 -6.57 -12.08 1.15
N ARG A 149 -6.12 -12.58 2.30
CA ARG A 149 -6.86 -12.51 3.58
C ARG A 149 -6.09 -11.68 4.59
N LEU A 150 -6.81 -10.96 5.46
CA LEU A 150 -6.23 -10.31 6.62
C LEU A 150 -6.00 -11.37 7.70
N LEU A 151 -4.73 -11.63 8.01
CA LEU A 151 -4.32 -12.60 9.01
C LEU A 151 -4.26 -11.97 10.41
N ALA A 152 -3.76 -10.74 10.51
CA ALA A 152 -3.64 -10.00 11.76
C ALA A 152 -3.66 -8.49 11.51
N GLY A 153 -4.15 -7.74 12.50
CA GLY A 153 -4.11 -6.29 12.53
C GLY A 153 -3.64 -5.81 13.90
N TYR A 154 -2.73 -4.83 13.92
CA TYR A 154 -2.13 -4.26 15.11
C TYR A 154 -2.36 -2.76 15.10
N ALA A 155 -2.75 -2.19 16.24
CA ALA A 155 -2.91 -0.76 16.42
C ALA A 155 -1.97 -0.28 17.52
N PHE A 156 -1.38 0.89 17.34
CA PHE A 156 -0.36 1.45 18.21
C PHE A 156 -0.73 2.86 18.64
N LYS A 157 -0.16 3.30 19.76
CA LYS A 157 -0.43 4.63 20.31
C LYS A 157 0.15 5.75 19.44
N ASP A 158 1.35 5.52 18.92
CA ASP A 158 2.09 6.50 18.13
C ASP A 158 3.01 5.84 17.08
N HIS A 159 3.65 6.66 16.25
CA HIS A 159 4.50 6.19 15.15
C HIS A 159 5.73 5.44 15.64
N ARG A 160 6.29 5.80 16.80
CA ARG A 160 7.49 5.15 17.34
C ARG A 160 7.17 3.76 17.86
N GLU A 161 6.05 3.61 18.55
CA GLU A 161 5.55 2.31 19.00
C GLU A 161 5.22 1.41 17.80
N CYS A 162 4.57 1.97 16.77
CA CYS A 162 4.31 1.26 15.51
C CYS A 162 5.61 0.80 14.83
N ALA A 163 6.62 1.66 14.72
CA ALA A 163 7.93 1.32 14.14
C ALA A 163 8.65 0.22 14.95
N SER A 164 8.58 0.27 16.28
CA SER A 164 9.13 -0.78 17.13
C SER A 164 8.38 -2.11 16.92
N GLY A 165 7.05 -2.09 16.99
CA GLY A 165 6.21 -3.28 16.81
C GLY A 165 6.35 -3.88 15.41
N LEU A 166 6.55 -3.06 14.39
CA LEU A 166 6.82 -3.51 13.03
C LEU A 166 8.06 -4.42 12.97
N SER A 167 9.11 -4.14 13.73
CA SER A 167 10.30 -5.00 13.77
C SER A 167 9.97 -6.44 14.18
N ASP A 168 9.17 -6.58 15.24
CA ASP A 168 8.75 -7.88 15.76
C ASP A 168 7.79 -8.60 14.80
N ILE A 169 6.89 -7.85 14.17
CA ILE A 169 5.94 -8.36 13.18
C ILE A 169 6.68 -8.87 11.93
N LEU A 170 7.65 -8.11 11.40
CA LEU A 170 8.47 -8.55 10.26
C LEU A 170 9.20 -9.87 10.58
N ASN A 171 9.76 -9.98 11.78
CA ASN A 171 10.42 -11.20 12.23
C ASN A 171 9.45 -12.36 12.51
N THR A 172 8.18 -12.09 12.79
CA THR A 172 7.20 -13.15 13.06
C THR A 172 6.62 -13.72 11.77
N TYR A 173 6.36 -12.86 10.78
CA TYR A 173 5.57 -13.23 9.60
C TYR A 173 6.39 -13.41 8.31
N LEU A 174 7.62 -12.88 8.22
CA LEU A 174 8.36 -12.84 6.95
C LEU A 174 9.74 -13.54 6.98
N THR A 175 10.18 -14.08 8.11
CA THR A 175 11.43 -14.86 8.23
C THR A 175 11.19 -16.35 8.22
#